data_AF-A0A7C2NNW1-F1
#
_entry.id   AF-A0A7C2NNW1-F1
#
_cell.length_a   1.000
_cell.length_b   1.000
_cell.length_c   1.000
_cell.angle_alpha   90.00
_cell.angle_beta   90.00
_cell.angle_gamma   90.00
#
_symmetry.space_group_name_H-M   'P 1'
#
loop_
_entity.id
_entity.type
_entity.pdbx_description
1 polymer ?
#
loop_
_entity_poly.entity_id
_entity_poly.type
_entity_poly.pdbx_seq_one_letter_code
_entity_poly.pdbx_strand_id
1 'polypeptide(L)'
;MPVPSLPASNPIQISNHASSTPLTPPHRHPIIVANFVTPTNNRPLIKGKGGSKMRKVLGLLAIVAVSAVVASFAQEEKGFVSLFNGKDLTGWHVMGTPSWKVEEGVLVCTGEGGGWLRSDKQYENFVLRLEFRISKGGNSGIFIRSALEGNPAFTGMEVQILDDYGRQPTPHTTGAIYDAVAPKKNMSKPAGEWNFVEIICSGPWVVVAMNGEEIVRVNMDEHPKLKGRLRKGYIGLQNHGSRVEFRNIRIKELP
;
A
#
# COMPACT_ATOMS: atom_id res chain seq x y z
N MET A 1 -5.16 5.57 -70.68
CA MET A 1 -4.66 4.22 -70.31
C MET A 1 -4.95 3.99 -68.84
N PRO A 2 -5.71 2.96 -68.46
CA PRO A 2 -6.11 2.75 -67.06
C PRO A 2 -5.03 2.03 -66.24
N VAL A 3 -4.97 2.38 -64.96
CA VAL A 3 -4.02 1.96 -63.92
C VAL A 3 -4.33 0.53 -63.45
N PRO A 4 -3.35 -0.36 -63.21
CA PRO A 4 -3.63 -1.73 -62.80
C PRO A 4 -4.01 -1.85 -61.31
N SER A 5 -5.00 -2.70 -61.03
CA SER A 5 -5.51 -3.06 -59.71
C SER A 5 -4.59 -4.04 -58.96
N LEU A 6 -4.44 -3.84 -57.65
CA LEU A 6 -3.70 -4.72 -56.73
C LEU A 6 -4.49 -6.00 -56.39
N PRO A 7 -3.82 -7.15 -56.19
CA PRO A 7 -4.49 -8.40 -55.84
C PRO A 7 -4.87 -8.47 -54.35
N ALA A 8 -6.03 -9.07 -54.09
CA ALA A 8 -6.56 -9.34 -52.75
C ALA A 8 -5.75 -10.41 -52.01
N SER A 9 -5.44 -10.16 -50.74
CA SER A 9 -4.79 -11.10 -49.82
C SER A 9 -5.81 -12.06 -49.18
N ASN A 10 -5.50 -13.35 -49.18
CA ASN A 10 -6.27 -14.40 -48.52
C ASN A 10 -6.16 -14.30 -46.97
N PRO A 11 -7.24 -14.62 -46.23
CA PRO A 11 -7.21 -14.61 -44.76
C PRO A 11 -6.47 -15.82 -44.18
N ILE A 12 -5.62 -15.55 -43.19
CA ILE A 12 -4.87 -16.52 -42.38
C ILE A 12 -5.83 -17.24 -41.43
N GLN A 13 -5.90 -18.57 -41.49
CA GLN A 13 -6.56 -19.40 -40.49
C GLN A 13 -5.74 -19.44 -39.20
N ILE A 14 -6.35 -19.04 -38.08
CA ILE A 14 -5.82 -19.22 -36.73
C ILE A 14 -6.44 -20.50 -36.15
N SER A 15 -5.61 -21.51 -35.90
CA SER A 15 -5.99 -22.75 -35.24
C SER A 15 -6.26 -22.51 -33.75
N ASN A 16 -7.47 -22.79 -33.31
CA ASN A 16 -7.88 -22.79 -31.91
C ASN A 16 -7.37 -24.03 -31.18
N HIS A 17 -6.41 -23.86 -30.27
CA HIS A 17 -6.20 -24.77 -29.15
C HIS A 17 -6.29 -23.99 -27.84
N ALA A 18 -7.51 -23.84 -27.35
CA ALA A 18 -7.78 -23.38 -26.00
C ALA A 18 -7.95 -24.61 -25.09
N SER A 19 -6.91 -24.93 -24.32
CA SER A 19 -7.01 -25.85 -23.18
C SER A 19 -7.71 -25.12 -22.04
N SER A 20 -9.00 -25.39 -21.87
CA SER A 20 -9.82 -24.86 -20.78
C SER A 20 -9.61 -25.66 -19.49
N THR A 21 -8.68 -25.23 -18.66
CA THR A 21 -8.71 -25.55 -17.22
C THR A 21 -9.41 -24.41 -16.49
N PRO A 22 -10.51 -24.66 -15.76
CA PRO A 22 -11.16 -23.62 -14.97
C PRO A 22 -10.22 -23.15 -13.85
N LEU A 23 -9.85 -21.87 -13.88
CA LEU A 23 -9.14 -21.21 -12.79
C LEU A 23 -10.08 -21.13 -11.59
N THR A 24 -9.85 -21.98 -10.59
CA THR A 24 -10.47 -21.86 -9.27
C THR A 24 -10.20 -20.46 -8.71
N PRO A 25 -11.22 -19.77 -8.15
CA PRO A 25 -10.99 -18.48 -7.50
C PRO A 25 -9.92 -18.63 -6.41
N PRO A 26 -9.01 -17.66 -6.25
CA PRO A 26 -7.98 -17.74 -5.24
C PRO A 26 -8.64 -17.96 -3.88
N HIS A 27 -8.22 -19.02 -3.18
CA HIS A 27 -8.63 -19.29 -1.81
C HIS A 27 -8.45 -18.00 -0.99
N ARG A 28 -9.42 -17.71 -0.10
CA ARG A 28 -9.30 -16.59 0.86
C ARG A 28 -7.97 -16.73 1.58
N HIS A 29 -6.97 -15.93 1.21
CA HIS A 29 -5.80 -15.78 2.05
C HIS A 29 -6.29 -15.19 3.37
N PRO A 30 -5.99 -15.80 4.53
CA PRO A 30 -6.35 -15.20 5.80
C PRO A 30 -5.68 -13.84 5.87
N ILE A 31 -6.48 -12.78 5.91
CA ILE A 31 -6.03 -11.43 6.24
C ILE A 31 -5.52 -11.53 7.67
N ILE A 32 -4.20 -11.51 7.86
CA ILE A 32 -3.60 -11.54 9.18
C ILE A 32 -3.75 -10.12 9.76
N VAL A 33 -4.77 -9.94 10.58
CA VAL A 33 -4.97 -8.72 11.37
C VAL A 33 -3.99 -8.76 12.55
N ALA A 34 -2.99 -7.89 12.53
CA ALA A 34 -2.25 -7.58 13.75
C ALA A 34 -3.18 -6.76 14.66
N ASN A 35 -3.62 -7.36 15.77
CA ASN A 35 -4.36 -6.66 16.81
C ASN A 35 -3.43 -5.64 17.49
N PHE A 36 -3.44 -4.40 17.02
CA PHE A 36 -2.77 -3.30 17.70
C PHE A 36 -3.65 -2.81 18.85
N VAL A 37 -3.43 -3.36 20.04
CA VAL A 37 -3.96 -2.81 21.29
C VAL A 37 -3.14 -1.56 21.64
N THR A 38 -3.76 -0.39 21.61
CA THR A 38 -3.18 0.81 22.21
C THR A 38 -3.23 0.69 23.74
N PRO A 39 -2.15 0.97 24.48
CA PRO A 39 -2.22 0.97 25.94
C PRO A 39 -3.05 2.17 26.40
N THR A 40 -4.20 1.91 27.01
CA THR A 40 -4.92 2.93 27.79
C THR A 40 -4.20 3.10 29.12
N ASN A 41 -3.58 4.27 29.33
CA ASN A 41 -2.97 4.63 30.60
C ASN A 41 -4.05 4.98 31.63
N ASN A 42 -4.59 3.96 32.32
CA ASN A 42 -5.33 4.16 33.56
C ASN A 42 -4.38 4.00 34.76
N ARG A 43 -3.85 5.13 35.25
CA ARG A 43 -3.24 5.19 36.59
C ARG A 43 -4.33 5.24 37.65
N PRO A 44 -4.34 4.35 38.66
CA PRO A 44 -5.13 4.57 39.87
C PRO A 44 -4.42 5.59 40.77
N LEU A 45 -5.17 6.57 41.26
CA LEU A 45 -4.75 7.47 42.34
C LEU A 45 -4.77 6.72 43.68
N ILE A 46 -3.60 6.40 44.24
CA ILE A 46 -3.47 5.89 45.60
C ILE A 46 -3.36 7.08 46.57
N LYS A 47 -4.39 7.29 47.39
CA LYS A 47 -4.33 8.14 48.59
C LYS A 47 -3.63 7.38 49.72
N GLY A 48 -2.57 7.96 50.27
CA GLY A 48 -1.79 7.36 51.35
C GLY A 48 -2.38 7.53 52.75
N LYS A 49 -1.87 6.72 53.69
CA LYS A 49 -1.83 6.99 55.13
C LYS A 49 -0.71 6.18 55.80
N GLY A 50 0.15 6.86 56.56
CA GLY A 50 0.70 6.39 57.84
C GLY A 50 2.05 5.65 57.86
N GLY A 51 3.08 6.34 58.38
CA GLY A 51 3.83 5.83 59.54
C GLY A 51 5.21 5.16 59.37
N SER A 52 6.25 5.94 59.72
CA SER A 52 7.36 5.55 60.62
C SER A 52 8.62 4.79 60.10
N LYS A 53 9.73 5.55 60.12
CA LYS A 53 11.12 5.24 60.56
C LYS A 53 12.09 4.45 59.66
N MET A 54 12.93 5.24 58.97
CA MET A 54 14.40 5.25 58.93
C MET A 54 15.18 3.91 58.97
N ARG A 55 15.79 3.53 57.83
CA ARG A 55 17.18 3.01 57.78
C ARG A 55 17.87 3.47 56.50
N LYS A 56 18.96 4.25 56.66
CA LYS A 56 19.93 4.55 55.61
C LYS A 56 20.73 3.28 55.32
N VAL A 57 20.78 2.86 54.06
CA VAL A 57 21.91 2.08 53.51
C VAL A 57 22.22 2.67 52.14
N LEU A 58 23.41 3.27 52.04
CA LEU A 58 24.04 3.69 50.79
C LEU A 58 24.43 2.41 50.02
N GLY A 59 24.00 2.30 48.77
CA GLY A 59 24.36 1.20 47.87
C GLY A 59 24.39 1.71 46.43
N LEU A 60 25.57 2.12 46.00
CA LEU A 60 25.91 2.52 44.65
C LEU A 60 25.71 1.33 43.68
N LEU A 61 24.69 1.41 42.82
CA LEU A 61 24.51 0.60 41.60
C LEU A 61 23.91 1.56 40.56
N ALA A 62 24.74 2.42 39.95
CA ALA A 62 25.37 2.13 38.67
C ALA A 62 24.34 1.63 37.62
N ILE A 63 23.62 2.58 37.02
CA ILE A 63 23.59 2.79 35.56
C ILE A 63 23.84 1.50 34.74
N VAL A 64 22.90 0.56 34.71
CA VAL A 64 22.75 -0.44 33.64
C VAL A 64 21.28 -0.86 33.53
N ALA A 65 20.41 0.07 33.13
CA ALA A 65 19.09 -0.28 32.60
C ALA A 65 18.69 0.62 31.42
N VAL A 66 19.67 1.23 30.77
CA VAL A 66 19.53 1.93 29.49
C VAL A 66 20.34 1.13 28.48
N SER A 67 19.92 -0.10 28.17
CA SER A 67 20.42 -0.93 27.04
C SER A 67 19.64 -2.24 26.92
N ALA A 68 18.31 -2.16 26.86
CA ALA A 68 17.53 -3.14 26.11
C ALA A 68 16.89 -2.34 24.97
N VAL A 69 17.67 -1.93 23.97
CA VAL A 69 17.74 -2.65 22.69
C VAL A 69 16.88 -3.92 22.72
N VAL A 70 15.58 -3.71 22.55
CA VAL A 70 14.80 -4.67 21.78
C VAL A 70 14.38 -3.90 20.55
N ALA A 71 15.24 -3.96 19.54
CA ALA A 71 14.81 -3.80 18.17
C ALA A 71 13.53 -4.61 18.05
N SER A 72 12.41 -3.93 17.82
CA SER A 72 11.16 -4.59 17.50
C SER A 72 11.39 -5.18 16.12
N PHE A 73 11.91 -6.40 16.10
CA PHE A 73 12.05 -7.17 14.87
C PHE A 73 10.64 -7.29 14.33
N ALA A 74 10.41 -6.63 13.19
CA ALA A 74 9.33 -6.99 12.30
C ALA A 74 9.36 -8.51 12.20
N GLN A 75 8.36 -9.16 12.79
CA GLN A 75 8.23 -10.60 12.69
C GLN A 75 8.31 -10.92 11.20
N GLU A 76 9.32 -11.69 10.81
CA GLU A 76 9.63 -11.96 9.41
C GLU A 76 8.43 -12.70 8.82
N GLU A 77 7.52 -11.95 8.20
CA GLU A 77 6.31 -12.51 7.61
C GLU A 77 6.75 -13.32 6.40
N LYS A 78 6.62 -14.65 6.50
CA LYS A 78 7.17 -15.59 5.52
C LYS A 78 6.87 -15.19 4.07
N GLY A 79 7.92 -14.85 3.34
CA GLY A 79 7.90 -14.48 1.92
C GLY A 79 7.71 -13.00 1.63
N PHE A 80 7.56 -12.14 2.64
CA PHE A 80 7.61 -10.70 2.45
C PHE A 80 9.04 -10.18 2.43
N VAL A 81 9.33 -9.28 1.50
CA VAL A 81 10.55 -8.48 1.45
C VAL A 81 10.20 -7.01 1.64
N SER A 82 11.06 -6.26 2.32
CA SER A 82 10.86 -4.82 2.46
C SER A 82 11.14 -4.11 1.13
N LEU A 83 10.23 -3.23 0.70
CA LEU A 83 10.46 -2.30 -0.41
C LEU A 83 11.09 -0.99 0.06
N PHE A 84 11.07 -0.71 1.35
CA PHE A 84 11.67 0.50 1.92
C PHE A 84 12.63 0.14 3.04
N ASN A 85 13.86 0.65 2.95
CA ASN A 85 14.93 0.28 3.87
C ASN A 85 14.95 1.12 5.16
N GLY A 86 14.08 2.12 5.29
CA GLY A 86 14.01 3.00 6.45
C GLY A 86 15.14 4.03 6.54
N LYS A 87 15.97 4.17 5.49
CA LYS A 87 17.18 5.03 5.51
C LYS A 87 17.22 5.99 4.34
N ASP A 88 16.94 5.52 3.13
CA ASP A 88 17.05 6.30 1.90
C ASP A 88 16.08 5.76 0.83
N LEU A 89 16.20 6.29 -0.39
CA LEU A 89 15.36 5.92 -1.53
C LEU A 89 15.94 4.77 -2.37
N THR A 90 16.93 4.01 -1.88
CA THR A 90 17.41 2.82 -2.59
C THR A 90 16.24 1.88 -2.85
N GLY A 91 16.05 1.43 -4.09
CA GLY A 91 14.87 0.67 -4.51
C GLY A 91 13.78 1.51 -5.17
N TRP A 92 13.94 2.85 -5.20
CA TRP A 92 12.96 3.80 -5.70
C TRP A 92 13.57 4.84 -6.63
N HIS A 93 12.78 5.23 -7.63
CA HIS A 93 13.07 6.32 -8.54
C HIS A 93 12.06 7.46 -8.33
N VAL A 94 12.57 8.68 -8.16
CA VAL A 94 11.75 9.89 -8.13
C VAL A 94 11.35 10.27 -9.55
N MET A 95 10.04 10.37 -9.78
CA MET A 95 9.45 10.80 -11.03
C MET A 95 8.75 12.15 -10.78
N GLY A 96 9.14 13.21 -11.50
CA GLY A 96 8.61 14.56 -11.27
C GLY A 96 9.40 15.34 -10.21
N THR A 97 8.72 16.13 -9.38
CA THR A 97 9.35 17.03 -8.41
C THR A 97 10.02 16.23 -7.28
N PRO A 98 11.30 16.52 -6.92
CA PRO A 98 12.02 15.85 -5.83
C PRO A 98 11.49 16.25 -4.46
N SER A 99 10.40 15.57 -4.08
CA SER A 99 9.55 15.89 -2.92
C SER A 99 9.59 14.79 -1.85
N TRP A 100 10.57 13.88 -1.93
CA TRP A 100 10.64 12.68 -1.09
C TRP A 100 11.88 12.69 -0.21
N LYS A 101 11.71 12.33 1.06
CA LYS A 101 12.80 12.20 2.04
C LYS A 101 12.49 11.11 3.07
N VAL A 102 13.50 10.76 3.85
CA VAL A 102 13.35 9.83 4.98
C VAL A 102 13.51 10.59 6.28
N GLU A 103 12.54 10.47 7.18
CA GLU A 103 12.54 11.07 8.52
C GLU A 103 12.26 9.97 9.54
N GLU A 104 13.19 9.70 10.46
CA GLU A 104 13.00 8.72 11.55
C GLU A 104 12.52 7.33 11.09
N GLY A 105 13.02 6.85 9.95
CA GLY A 105 12.60 5.56 9.38
C GLY A 105 11.25 5.57 8.67
N VAL A 106 10.67 6.75 8.44
CA VAL A 106 9.43 6.97 7.69
C VAL A 106 9.76 7.62 6.34
N LEU A 107 9.14 7.12 5.28
CA LEU A 107 9.21 7.71 3.95
C LEU A 107 8.20 8.86 3.87
N VAL A 108 8.66 10.06 3.56
CA VAL A 108 7.87 11.29 3.62
C VAL A 108 7.85 11.97 2.26
N CYS A 109 6.64 12.20 1.74
CA CYS A 109 6.39 13.15 0.65
C CYS A 109 6.07 14.53 1.26
N THR A 110 6.76 15.57 0.83
CA THR A 110 6.52 16.95 1.29
C THR A 110 5.21 17.53 0.75
N GLY A 111 4.74 17.03 -0.39
CA GLY A 111 3.62 17.61 -1.14
C GLY A 111 4.02 18.74 -2.08
N GLU A 112 5.31 19.06 -2.21
CA GLU A 112 5.75 20.11 -3.13
C GLU A 112 5.65 19.63 -4.59
N GLY A 113 5.03 20.44 -5.45
CA GLY A 113 4.85 20.13 -6.86
C GLY A 113 3.96 18.90 -7.08
N GLY A 114 4.45 17.94 -7.85
CA GLY A 114 3.75 16.69 -8.13
C GLY A 114 4.69 15.62 -8.68
N GLY A 115 4.17 14.42 -8.84
CA GLY A 115 4.96 13.28 -9.32
C GLY A 115 4.70 12.03 -8.50
N TRP A 116 5.67 11.11 -8.49
CA TRP A 116 5.57 9.87 -7.72
C TRP A 116 6.93 9.24 -7.48
N LEU A 117 7.00 8.36 -6.48
CA LEU A 117 8.04 7.34 -6.43
C LEU A 117 7.62 6.14 -7.25
N ARG A 118 8.58 5.52 -7.95
CA ARG A 118 8.40 4.26 -8.68
C ARG A 118 9.40 3.24 -8.19
N SER A 119 8.98 2.00 -7.98
CA SER A 119 9.88 0.90 -7.62
C SER A 119 10.92 0.62 -8.72
N ASP A 120 12.05 0.02 -8.36
CA ASP A 120 13.10 -0.38 -9.31
C ASP A 120 12.62 -1.42 -10.33
N LYS A 121 11.87 -2.41 -9.87
CA LYS A 121 11.36 -3.51 -10.70
C LYS A 121 9.84 -3.54 -10.79
N GLN A 122 9.36 -4.28 -11.77
CA GLN A 122 7.95 -4.56 -11.98
C GLN A 122 7.51 -5.81 -11.21
N TYR A 123 6.24 -5.84 -10.82
CA TYR A 123 5.59 -6.92 -10.12
C TYR A 123 4.31 -7.33 -10.87
N GLU A 124 4.02 -8.62 -10.88
CA GLU A 124 2.85 -9.19 -11.55
C GLU A 124 1.82 -9.67 -10.52
N ASN A 125 2.07 -10.83 -9.91
CA ASN A 125 1.26 -11.36 -8.82
C ASN A 125 1.96 -11.08 -7.49
N PHE A 126 1.26 -10.44 -6.56
CA PHE A 126 1.84 -10.04 -5.29
C PHE A 126 0.81 -9.77 -4.20
N VAL A 127 1.29 -9.77 -2.95
CA VAL A 127 0.65 -9.12 -1.81
C VAL A 127 1.52 -7.94 -1.39
N LEU A 128 1.00 -6.72 -1.46
CA LEU A 128 1.63 -5.49 -0.99
C LEU A 128 0.99 -5.10 0.33
N ARG A 129 1.78 -4.85 1.36
CA ARG A 129 1.36 -4.31 2.65
C ARG A 129 2.12 -3.03 2.92
N LEU A 130 1.43 -2.01 3.39
CA LEU A 130 2.05 -0.79 3.88
C LEU A 130 1.15 -0.07 4.88
N GLU A 131 1.74 0.87 5.60
CA GLU A 131 1.00 1.84 6.37
C GLU A 131 1.19 3.24 5.80
N PHE A 132 0.14 4.05 5.84
CA PHE A 132 0.20 5.44 5.42
C PHE A 132 -0.47 6.37 6.42
N ARG A 133 -0.02 7.63 6.42
CA ARG A 133 -0.61 8.75 7.16
C ARG A 133 -0.60 9.99 6.29
N ILE A 134 -1.69 10.75 6.29
CA ILE A 134 -1.82 11.99 5.51
C ILE A 134 -2.05 13.19 6.41
N SER A 135 -1.69 14.38 5.91
CA SER A 135 -2.13 15.65 6.48
C SER A 135 -3.62 15.89 6.22
N LYS A 136 -4.23 16.82 6.98
CA LYS A 136 -5.59 17.31 6.71
C LYS A 136 -5.70 17.84 5.28
N GLY A 137 -6.77 17.48 4.58
CA GLY A 137 -6.98 17.77 3.17
C GLY A 137 -6.06 16.99 2.22
N GLY A 138 -5.34 15.98 2.71
CA GLY A 138 -4.36 15.24 1.93
C GLY A 138 -4.99 14.40 0.82
N ASN A 139 -4.28 14.30 -0.29
CA ASN A 139 -4.57 13.44 -1.44
C ASN A 139 -3.26 12.77 -1.91
N SER A 140 -3.33 11.47 -2.15
CA SER A 140 -2.24 10.64 -2.64
C SER A 140 -2.84 9.34 -3.20
N GLY A 141 -1.99 8.39 -3.54
CA GLY A 141 -2.40 7.11 -4.08
C GLY A 141 -1.24 6.12 -4.13
N ILE A 142 -1.60 4.84 -4.18
CA ILE A 142 -0.68 3.73 -4.34
C ILE A 142 -0.89 3.18 -5.74
N PHE A 143 0.11 3.33 -6.60
CA PHE A 143 0.08 2.79 -7.94
C PHE A 143 0.48 1.32 -7.93
N ILE A 144 -0.26 0.52 -8.69
CA ILE A 144 0.00 -0.90 -8.89
C ILE A 144 -0.03 -1.23 -10.37
N ARG A 145 0.91 -2.08 -10.80
CA ARG A 145 1.03 -2.56 -12.19
C ARG A 145 1.08 -1.42 -13.22
N SER A 146 1.74 -0.30 -12.90
CA SER A 146 1.86 0.84 -13.83
C SER A 146 2.94 0.60 -14.90
N ALA A 147 2.77 1.23 -16.07
CA ALA A 147 3.79 1.22 -17.10
C ALA A 147 5.04 2.01 -16.69
N LEU A 148 6.10 1.93 -17.51
CA LEU A 148 7.33 2.70 -17.33
C LEU A 148 7.08 4.22 -17.48
N GLU A 149 6.24 4.56 -18.45
CA GLU A 149 5.94 5.93 -18.86
C GLU A 149 4.43 6.19 -18.79
N GLY A 150 4.04 7.47 -18.87
CA GLY A 150 2.67 7.92 -18.75
C GLY A 150 2.20 8.03 -17.30
N ASN A 151 0.97 8.53 -17.11
CA ASN A 151 0.40 8.72 -15.78
C ASN A 151 0.04 7.34 -15.15
N PRO A 152 0.67 6.96 -14.02
CA PRO A 152 0.48 5.64 -13.41
C PRO A 152 -0.96 5.31 -13.01
N ALA A 153 -1.78 6.31 -12.70
CA ALA A 153 -3.21 6.12 -12.38
C ALA A 153 -4.00 5.51 -13.55
N PHE A 154 -3.54 5.77 -14.79
CA PHE A 154 -4.20 5.33 -16.02
C PHE A 154 -3.42 4.24 -16.76
N THR A 155 -2.08 4.26 -16.71
CA THR A 155 -1.27 3.20 -17.31
C THR A 155 -1.21 1.94 -16.45
N GLY A 156 -1.47 2.06 -15.14
CA GLY A 156 -1.70 0.96 -14.21
C GLY A 156 -3.08 1.05 -13.56
N MET A 157 -3.10 0.90 -12.23
CA MET A 157 -4.24 1.21 -11.37
C MET A 157 -3.76 1.97 -10.14
N GLU A 158 -4.64 2.75 -9.55
CA GLU A 158 -4.39 3.50 -8.32
C GLU A 158 -5.33 3.04 -7.21
N VAL A 159 -4.77 2.70 -6.06
CA VAL A 159 -5.52 2.58 -4.81
C VAL A 159 -5.49 3.94 -4.12
N GLN A 160 -6.66 4.55 -4.03
CA GLN A 160 -6.82 5.94 -3.61
C GLN A 160 -6.47 6.17 -2.14
N ILE A 161 -5.85 7.32 -1.83
CA ILE A 161 -5.65 7.82 -0.46
C ILE A 161 -6.17 9.26 -0.38
N LEU A 162 -7.15 9.53 0.49
CA LEU A 162 -7.79 10.84 0.60
C LEU A 162 -8.20 11.16 2.04
N ASP A 163 -8.20 12.44 2.43
CA ASP A 163 -8.83 12.90 3.67
C ASP A 163 -10.36 12.90 3.56
N ASP A 164 -10.95 11.71 3.73
CA ASP A 164 -12.36 11.45 3.50
C ASP A 164 -13.02 10.58 4.58
N TYR A 165 -12.41 10.48 5.76
CA TYR A 165 -12.94 9.70 6.88
C TYR A 165 -14.43 10.00 7.13
N GLY A 166 -15.23 8.94 7.23
CA GLY A 166 -16.67 9.02 7.46
C GLY A 166 -17.51 9.44 6.25
N ARG A 167 -16.91 9.70 5.08
CA ARG A 167 -17.66 9.99 3.85
C ARG A 167 -18.19 8.72 3.19
N GLN A 168 -19.28 8.87 2.45
CA GLN A 168 -19.86 7.79 1.66
C GLN A 168 -18.87 7.28 0.61
N PRO A 169 -18.68 5.96 0.47
CA PRO A 169 -17.79 5.39 -0.52
C PRO A 169 -18.15 5.79 -1.95
N THR A 170 -17.14 6.16 -2.74
CA THR A 170 -17.24 6.39 -4.18
C THR A 170 -16.01 5.81 -4.88
N PRO A 171 -15.97 5.75 -6.23
CA PRO A 171 -14.75 5.40 -6.96
C PRO A 171 -13.57 6.37 -6.78
N HIS A 172 -13.72 7.44 -5.97
CA HIS A 172 -12.68 8.43 -5.66
C HIS A 172 -12.37 8.53 -4.16
N THR A 173 -12.95 7.66 -3.32
CA THR A 173 -12.65 7.61 -1.88
C THR A 173 -11.51 6.65 -1.56
N THR A 174 -10.88 6.82 -0.40
CA THR A 174 -9.79 5.99 0.12
C THR A 174 -10.08 4.50 -0.03
N GLY A 175 -9.13 3.77 -0.62
CA GLY A 175 -9.22 2.33 -0.86
C GLY A 175 -9.97 1.93 -2.13
N ALA A 176 -10.57 2.88 -2.87
CA ALA A 176 -11.10 2.64 -4.21
C ALA A 176 -9.97 2.21 -5.17
N ILE A 177 -10.32 1.43 -6.19
CA ILE A 177 -9.55 1.47 -7.44
C ILE A 177 -10.04 2.72 -8.18
N TYR A 178 -9.19 3.75 -8.21
CA TYR A 178 -9.57 5.10 -8.63
C TYR A 178 -10.29 5.12 -9.98
N ASP A 179 -11.40 5.85 -10.03
CA ASP A 179 -12.32 5.97 -11.18
C ASP A 179 -12.97 4.65 -11.65
N ALA A 180 -12.68 3.50 -11.02
CA ALA A 180 -13.20 2.20 -11.46
C ALA A 180 -14.12 1.54 -10.44
N VAL A 181 -13.62 1.27 -9.22
CA VAL A 181 -14.31 0.42 -8.24
C VAL A 181 -14.35 1.13 -6.90
N ALA A 182 -15.56 1.49 -6.46
CA ALA A 182 -15.77 2.03 -5.12
C ALA A 182 -15.54 0.93 -4.06
N PRO A 183 -15.00 1.28 -2.88
CA PRO A 183 -14.93 0.35 -1.77
C PRO A 183 -16.33 0.10 -1.21
N LYS A 184 -16.56 -1.10 -0.67
CA LYS A 184 -17.83 -1.47 -0.01
C LYS A 184 -18.12 -0.58 1.20
N LYS A 185 -17.06 -0.10 1.86
CA LYS A 185 -17.10 0.68 3.09
C LYS A 185 -15.87 1.56 3.16
N ASN A 186 -16.03 2.79 3.66
CA ASN A 186 -14.90 3.63 3.97
C ASN A 186 -14.32 3.17 5.31
N MET A 187 -13.15 2.54 5.26
CA MET A 187 -12.42 2.04 6.41
C MET A 187 -11.22 2.92 6.76
N SER A 188 -11.10 4.12 6.18
CA SER A 188 -10.03 5.05 6.53
C SER A 188 -10.16 5.50 7.99
N LYS A 189 -9.10 6.10 8.50
CA LYS A 189 -9.06 6.83 9.77
C LYS A 189 -8.90 8.33 9.50
N PRO A 190 -9.23 9.21 10.46
CA PRO A 190 -8.98 10.65 10.32
C PRO A 190 -7.54 10.97 9.90
N ALA A 191 -7.36 12.09 9.19
CA ALA A 191 -6.04 12.62 8.88
C ALA A 191 -5.18 12.76 10.16
N GLY A 192 -3.89 12.44 10.04
CA GLY A 192 -2.97 12.34 11.17
C GLY A 192 -2.88 10.96 11.84
N GLU A 193 -3.77 10.03 11.51
CA GLU A 193 -3.69 8.64 11.98
C GLU A 193 -3.08 7.68 10.95
N TRP A 194 -2.40 6.64 11.45
CA TRP A 194 -1.85 5.57 10.61
C TRP A 194 -2.94 4.60 10.17
N ASN A 195 -3.07 4.45 8.86
CA ASN A 195 -3.89 3.46 8.19
C ASN A 195 -3.03 2.31 7.70
N PHE A 196 -3.54 1.08 7.79
CA PHE A 196 -2.94 -0.11 7.18
C PHE A 196 -3.70 -0.48 5.90
N VAL A 197 -2.98 -0.81 4.84
CA VAL A 197 -3.54 -1.31 3.59
C VAL A 197 -2.83 -2.58 3.16
N GLU A 198 -3.62 -3.55 2.69
CA GLU A 198 -3.15 -4.74 1.99
C GLU A 198 -3.77 -4.79 0.59
N ILE A 199 -2.93 -4.92 -0.43
CA ILE A 199 -3.34 -5.02 -1.82
C ILE A 199 -2.86 -6.37 -2.37
N ILE A 200 -3.79 -7.18 -2.86
CA ILE A 200 -3.49 -8.48 -3.46
C ILE A 200 -3.80 -8.40 -4.95
N CYS A 201 -2.79 -8.72 -5.74
CA CYS A 201 -2.85 -8.86 -7.18
C CYS A 201 -2.54 -10.31 -7.52
N SER A 202 -3.49 -11.08 -8.06
CA SER A 202 -3.28 -12.49 -8.41
C SER A 202 -4.04 -12.83 -9.69
N GLY A 203 -3.29 -13.01 -10.78
CA GLY A 203 -3.84 -13.09 -12.12
C GLY A 203 -4.79 -11.91 -12.37
N PRO A 204 -6.08 -12.17 -12.65
CA PRO A 204 -7.02 -11.12 -12.93
C PRO A 204 -7.63 -10.43 -11.71
N TRP A 205 -7.41 -10.98 -10.52
CA TRP A 205 -8.01 -10.50 -9.30
C TRP A 205 -7.20 -9.37 -8.67
N VAL A 206 -7.92 -8.33 -8.26
CA VAL A 206 -7.42 -7.27 -7.38
C VAL A 206 -8.28 -7.22 -6.14
N VAL A 207 -7.65 -7.29 -4.98
CA VAL A 207 -8.29 -7.18 -3.67
C VAL A 207 -7.61 -6.06 -2.90
N VAL A 208 -8.40 -5.20 -2.25
CA VAL A 208 -7.91 -4.18 -1.33
C VAL A 208 -8.58 -4.40 0.02
N ALA A 209 -7.76 -4.55 1.06
CA ALA A 209 -8.18 -4.53 2.44
C ALA A 209 -7.61 -3.31 3.15
N MET A 210 -8.43 -2.65 3.96
CA MET A 210 -8.08 -1.45 4.72
C MET A 210 -8.39 -1.69 6.19
N ASN A 211 -7.42 -1.43 7.06
CA ASN A 211 -7.56 -1.54 8.52
C ASN A 211 -8.22 -2.87 8.98
N GLY A 212 -7.88 -3.97 8.32
CA GLY A 212 -8.33 -5.33 8.65
C GLY A 212 -9.61 -5.81 7.95
N GLU A 213 -10.25 -4.99 7.11
CA GLU A 213 -11.48 -5.36 6.39
C GLU A 213 -11.24 -5.34 4.86
N GLU A 214 -11.67 -6.39 4.16
CA GLU A 214 -11.70 -6.40 2.68
C GLU A 214 -12.78 -5.44 2.18
N ILE A 215 -12.37 -4.40 1.45
CA ILE A 215 -13.26 -3.36 0.96
C ILE A 215 -13.43 -3.38 -0.56
N VAL A 216 -12.48 -3.93 -1.31
CA VAL A 216 -12.58 -4.12 -2.77
C VAL A 216 -12.16 -5.54 -3.12
N ARG A 217 -12.92 -6.19 -4.00
CA ARG A 217 -12.55 -7.42 -4.70
C ARG A 217 -13.15 -7.36 -6.09
N VAL A 218 -12.29 -7.39 -7.11
CA VAL A 218 -12.73 -7.29 -8.51
C VAL A 218 -11.92 -8.22 -9.40
N ASN A 219 -12.60 -8.83 -10.37
CA ASN A 219 -11.97 -9.47 -11.52
C ASN A 219 -11.81 -8.42 -12.62
N MET A 220 -10.57 -8.09 -12.97
CA MET A 220 -10.28 -7.07 -13.99
C MET A 220 -10.81 -7.44 -15.38
N ASP A 221 -10.90 -8.73 -15.73
CA ASP A 221 -11.38 -9.16 -17.06
C ASP A 221 -12.89 -8.95 -17.24
N GLU A 222 -13.62 -8.83 -16.12
CA GLU A 222 -15.06 -8.65 -16.07
C GLU A 222 -15.46 -7.18 -15.86
N HIS A 223 -14.54 -6.32 -15.44
CA HIS A 223 -14.83 -4.91 -15.14
C HIS A 223 -14.55 -4.00 -16.36
N PRO A 224 -15.53 -3.21 -16.84
CA PRO A 224 -15.42 -2.48 -18.11
C PRO A 224 -14.28 -1.46 -18.16
N LYS A 225 -13.94 -0.84 -17.02
CA LYS A 225 -12.83 0.13 -16.93
C LYS A 225 -11.44 -0.50 -16.69
N LEU A 226 -11.39 -1.79 -16.33
CA LEU A 226 -10.14 -2.48 -15.98
C LEU A 226 -9.74 -3.56 -16.99
N LYS A 227 -10.68 -4.02 -17.82
CA LYS A 227 -10.44 -5.01 -18.86
C LYS A 227 -9.33 -4.55 -19.80
N GLY A 228 -8.32 -5.40 -20.01
CA GLY A 228 -7.17 -5.10 -20.87
C GLY A 228 -6.07 -4.25 -20.23
N ARG A 229 -6.22 -3.81 -18.96
CA ARG A 229 -5.11 -3.16 -18.23
C ARG A 229 -3.98 -4.14 -17.92
N LEU A 230 -2.79 -3.60 -17.64
CA LEU A 230 -1.58 -4.37 -17.39
C LEU A 230 -1.71 -5.36 -16.24
N ARG A 231 -1.10 -6.55 -16.42
CA ARG A 231 -0.94 -7.58 -15.38
C ARG A 231 0.36 -7.45 -14.61
N LYS A 232 1.36 -6.80 -15.21
CA LYS A 232 2.69 -6.59 -14.64
C LYS A 232 3.10 -5.14 -14.83
N GLY A 233 3.69 -4.55 -13.80
CA GLY A 233 4.17 -3.18 -13.85
C GLY A 233 4.74 -2.73 -12.52
N TYR A 234 5.07 -1.45 -12.42
CA TYR A 234 5.73 -0.91 -11.23
C TYR A 234 4.74 -0.68 -10.08
N ILE A 235 5.28 -0.64 -8.86
CA ILE A 235 4.61 -0.06 -7.69
C ILE A 235 5.01 1.40 -7.61
N GLY A 236 4.08 2.26 -7.19
CA GLY A 236 4.40 3.67 -6.97
C GLY A 236 3.60 4.32 -5.84
N LEU A 237 4.10 5.47 -5.39
CA LEU A 237 3.50 6.28 -4.33
C LEU A 237 3.36 7.71 -4.86
N GLN A 238 2.15 8.24 -4.84
CA GLN A 238 1.82 9.51 -5.50
C GLN A 238 2.15 10.72 -4.61
N ASN A 239 2.73 11.74 -5.22
CA ASN A 239 2.68 13.11 -4.72
C ASN A 239 1.60 13.89 -5.48
N HIS A 240 0.56 14.30 -4.76
CA HIS A 240 -0.55 15.10 -5.29
C HIS A 240 -0.75 16.40 -4.50
N GLY A 241 0.35 17.09 -4.16
CA GLY A 241 0.29 18.42 -3.58
C GLY A 241 0.10 18.46 -2.07
N SER A 242 0.24 17.33 -1.37
CA SER A 242 0.02 17.25 0.08
C SER A 242 1.02 16.32 0.77
N ARG A 243 1.22 16.55 2.08
CA ARG A 243 2.12 15.72 2.88
C ARG A 243 1.49 14.34 3.10
N VAL A 244 2.21 13.30 2.70
CA VAL A 244 1.87 11.91 2.97
C VAL A 244 3.12 11.19 3.47
N GLU A 245 2.91 10.25 4.38
CA GLU A 245 3.95 9.49 5.03
C GLU A 245 3.64 8.00 4.89
N PHE A 246 4.68 7.21 4.64
CA PHE A 246 4.58 5.77 4.45
C PHE A 246 5.61 5.05 5.31
N ARG A 247 5.23 3.88 5.83
CA ARG A 247 6.14 2.97 6.53
C ARG A 247 5.72 1.52 6.34
N ASN A 248 6.58 0.60 6.76
CA ASN A 248 6.32 -0.84 6.70
C ASN A 248 5.92 -1.31 5.29
N ILE A 249 6.50 -0.70 4.24
CA ILE A 249 6.21 -1.04 2.84
C ILE A 249 6.92 -2.35 2.51
N ARG A 250 6.14 -3.41 2.31
CA ARG A 250 6.65 -4.76 2.09
C ARG A 250 5.78 -5.50 1.09
N ILE A 251 6.42 -6.35 0.29
CA ILE A 251 5.78 -7.07 -0.79
C ILE A 251 6.15 -8.55 -0.73
N LYS A 252 5.20 -9.41 -1.08
CA LYS A 252 5.40 -10.84 -1.31
C LYS A 252 4.98 -11.15 -2.73
N GLU A 253 5.91 -11.58 -3.56
CA GLU A 253 5.58 -12.10 -4.90
C GLU A 253 4.83 -13.43 -4.77
N LEU A 254 3.84 -13.62 -5.63
CA LEU A 254 3.05 -14.84 -5.77
C LEU A 254 3.42 -15.52 -7.09
N PRO A 255 3.19 -16.85 -7.22
CA PRO A 255 3.35 -17.56 -8.49
C PRO A 255 2.56 -16.93 -9.65
#